data_AF-A0A7W5IP47-F1
#
_entry.id   AF-A0A7W5IP47-F1
#
_cell.length_a   1.000
_cell.length_b   1.000
_cell.length_c   1.000
_cell.angle_alpha   90.00
_cell.angle_beta   90.00
_cell.angle_gamma   90.00
#
_symmetry.space_group_name_H-M   'P 1'
#
loop_
_entity.id
_entity.type
_entity.pdbx_description
1 polymer ?
#
loop_
_entity_poly.entity_id
_entity_poly.type
_entity_poly.pdbx_seq_one_letter_code
_entity_poly.pdbx_strand_id
1 'polypeptide(L)'
;MSRRKPELQALDLTIWPTVAWTEFDAPARTRIKLRMQAIERYARGEPVKDIEHATGVNRRQLYRLLDRALELHHDGRIYGFRALIAHVRVAEYVRVRPVTVQGERGSRGAVGALSLLFERYPTLAGWLRLQLKQRRVKLDQRHTDGALHTRLRGLQALHTEFLQQCRQVGVTAADYPFNTAGHAIRSLSACVKAELLRSFGTAARAAGASHLKGLPRPDDEAGAPAASRPYQVVEFDGHKLDIRLKVVVSDPLGLKHEFEIERVWLLVIIDVCTRAVLGYHLVLAREYSRYDVIKTIEKALEPHPARIFSIPGLAYGTHDGYPSQRLPELAYVAWEWIKLDNAKA
;
A
#
# COMPACT_ATOMS: atom_id res chain seq x y z
N MET A 1 32.02 8.38 26.01
CA MET A 1 31.78 8.40 24.54
C MET A 1 30.68 7.39 24.21
N SER A 2 29.60 7.86 23.59
CA SER A 2 28.36 7.11 23.40
C SER A 2 28.53 6.01 22.34
N ARG A 3 28.54 4.73 22.76
CA ARG A 3 28.49 3.55 21.87
C ARG A 3 27.10 3.39 21.23
N ARG A 4 26.61 4.40 20.51
CA ARG A 4 25.36 4.31 19.73
C ARG A 4 25.70 3.85 18.31
N LYS A 5 24.88 2.96 17.73
CA LYS A 5 24.96 2.65 16.28
C LYS A 5 24.90 3.97 15.49
N PRO A 6 25.67 4.16 14.40
CA PRO A 6 25.69 5.40 13.62
C PRO A 6 24.29 5.89 13.21
N GLU A 7 23.44 4.96 12.76
CA GLU A 7 22.05 5.19 12.35
C GLU A 7 21.13 5.74 13.47
N LEU A 8 21.53 5.55 14.73
CA LEU A 8 20.77 5.97 15.92
C LEU A 8 21.38 7.22 16.60
N GLN A 9 22.34 7.88 15.95
CA GLN A 9 23.00 9.07 16.48
C GLN A 9 22.29 10.36 16.04
N ALA A 10 21.72 10.40 14.83
CA ALA A 10 20.98 11.53 14.31
C ALA A 10 19.65 11.04 13.72
N LEU A 11 18.60 11.02 14.54
CA LEU A 11 17.25 10.69 14.10
C LEU A 11 16.51 11.98 13.76
N ASP A 12 16.26 12.21 12.49
CA ASP A 12 15.30 13.23 12.08
C ASP A 12 13.88 12.64 12.13
N LEU A 13 13.14 12.94 13.19
CA LEU A 13 11.77 12.47 13.36
C LEU A 13 10.75 13.25 12.53
N THR A 14 11.13 14.39 11.93
CA THR A 14 10.19 15.22 11.15
C THR A 14 9.76 14.53 9.85
N ILE A 15 10.63 13.67 9.31
CA ILE A 15 10.37 12.88 8.11
C ILE A 15 9.68 11.54 8.40
N TRP A 16 9.46 11.19 9.67
CA TRP A 16 8.90 9.90 10.04
C TRP A 16 7.41 9.84 9.76
N PRO A 17 6.93 8.87 8.97
CA PRO A 17 5.50 8.73 8.76
C PRO A 17 4.74 8.50 10.07
N THR A 18 3.65 9.24 10.25
CA THR A 18 2.79 9.18 11.43
C THR A 18 1.69 8.12 11.30
N VAL A 19 0.90 7.96 12.37
CA VAL A 19 -0.23 7.03 12.46
C VAL A 19 -1.47 7.82 12.86
N ALA A 20 -2.60 7.59 12.18
CA ALA A 20 -3.90 8.13 12.57
C ALA A 20 -4.40 7.46 13.87
N TRP A 21 -3.91 7.93 15.01
CA TRP A 21 -4.20 7.34 16.32
C TRP A 21 -5.68 7.41 16.73
N THR A 22 -6.49 8.25 16.07
CA THR A 22 -7.93 8.42 16.32
C THR A 22 -8.75 7.18 15.97
N GLU A 23 -8.20 6.24 15.23
CA GLU A 23 -8.88 5.00 14.81
C GLU A 23 -8.70 3.84 15.80
N PHE A 24 -7.83 3.98 16.82
CA PHE A 24 -7.51 2.89 17.75
C PHE A 24 -8.39 2.91 19.00
N ASP A 25 -8.48 1.80 19.73
CA ASP A 25 -9.09 1.78 21.06
C ASP A 25 -8.22 2.54 22.09
N ALA A 26 -8.82 2.95 23.22
CA ALA A 26 -8.10 3.73 24.24
C ALA A 26 -6.81 3.03 24.75
N PRO A 27 -6.78 1.71 25.02
CA PRO A 27 -5.56 1.01 25.42
C PRO A 27 -4.46 1.04 24.36
N ALA A 28 -4.80 0.83 23.08
CA ALA A 28 -3.82 0.89 21.99
C ALA A 28 -3.30 2.31 21.77
N ARG A 29 -4.16 3.33 21.84
CA ARG A 29 -3.76 4.75 21.77
C ARG A 29 -2.71 5.07 22.83
N THR A 30 -2.96 4.71 24.09
CA THR A 30 -2.01 4.96 25.19
C THR A 30 -0.67 4.28 24.95
N ARG A 31 -0.67 3.01 24.53
CA ARG A 31 0.58 2.29 24.21
C ARG A 31 1.35 2.93 23.07
N ILE A 32 0.68 3.36 22.00
CA ILE A 32 1.33 4.02 20.86
C ILE A 32 1.95 5.34 21.31
N LYS A 33 1.21 6.17 22.06
CA LYS A 33 1.69 7.44 22.60
C LYS A 33 2.96 7.29 23.44
N LEU A 34 2.96 6.34 24.39
CA LEU A 34 4.14 6.10 25.24
C LEU A 34 5.36 5.66 24.41
N ARG A 35 5.15 4.85 23.37
CA ARG A 35 6.22 4.42 22.46
C ARG A 35 6.76 5.57 21.60
N MET A 36 5.89 6.44 21.10
CA MET A 36 6.29 7.64 20.37
C MET A 36 7.12 8.56 21.26
N GLN A 37 6.62 8.83 22.47
CA GLN A 37 7.32 9.66 23.46
C GLN A 37 8.71 9.09 23.79
N ALA A 38 8.84 7.76 23.92
CA ALA A 38 10.13 7.12 24.18
C ALA A 38 11.15 7.38 23.06
N ILE A 39 10.70 7.33 21.80
CA ILE A 39 11.54 7.59 20.62
C ILE A 39 11.91 9.07 20.52
N GLU A 40 10.96 9.97 20.75
CA GLU A 40 11.22 11.41 20.75
C GLU A 40 12.24 11.82 21.81
N ARG A 41 12.08 11.33 23.05
CA ARG A 41 13.04 11.56 24.13
C ARG A 41 14.43 11.00 23.78
N TYR A 42 14.48 9.82 23.17
CA TYR A 42 15.73 9.25 22.69
C TYR A 42 16.41 10.12 21.62
N ALA A 43 15.65 10.65 20.66
CA ALA A 43 16.15 11.52 19.60
C ALA A 43 16.67 12.87 20.15
N ARG A 44 16.06 13.40 21.23
CA ARG A 44 16.58 14.57 21.97
C ARG A 44 17.86 14.29 22.77
N GLY A 45 18.30 13.04 22.84
CA GLY A 45 19.54 12.65 23.50
C GLY A 45 19.40 12.23 24.96
N GLU A 46 18.18 12.13 25.51
CA GLU A 46 17.95 11.77 26.91
C GLU A 46 18.56 10.40 27.28
N PRO A 47 19.02 10.21 28.53
CA PRO A 47 19.51 8.92 29.01
C PRO A 47 18.41 7.85 28.97
N VAL A 48 18.73 6.65 28.48
CA VAL A 48 17.74 5.56 28.34
C VAL A 48 17.06 5.17 29.66
N LYS A 49 17.76 5.34 30.80
CA LYS A 49 17.18 5.09 32.13
C LYS A 49 16.02 6.04 32.44
N ASP A 50 16.18 7.32 32.10
CA ASP A 50 15.17 8.36 32.35
C ASP A 50 13.98 8.17 31.41
N ILE A 51 14.24 7.75 30.16
CA ILE A 51 13.21 7.38 29.18
C ILE A 51 12.38 6.19 29.70
N GLU A 52 13.04 5.16 30.25
CA GLU A 52 12.39 3.98 30.81
C GLU A 52 11.52 4.34 32.01
N HIS A 53 12.00 5.21 32.91
CA HIS A 53 11.22 5.72 34.04
C HIS A 53 10.00 6.53 33.59
N ALA A 54 10.15 7.39 32.57
CA ALA A 54 9.09 8.28 32.11
C ALA A 54 8.01 7.57 31.26
N THR A 55 8.39 6.56 30.48
CA THR A 55 7.50 5.96 29.47
C THR A 55 7.14 4.49 29.76
N GLY A 56 7.85 3.84 30.69
CA GLY A 56 7.75 2.40 30.95
C GLY A 56 8.31 1.53 29.82
N VAL A 57 8.91 2.14 28.78
CA VAL A 57 9.52 1.43 27.66
C VAL A 57 10.96 1.09 28.02
N ASN A 58 11.20 -0.18 28.34
CA ASN A 58 12.53 -0.63 28.71
C ASN A 58 13.56 -0.51 27.58
N ARG A 59 14.84 -0.48 27.95
CA ARG A 59 15.98 -0.38 27.01
C ARG A 59 15.87 -1.32 25.81
N ARG A 60 15.60 -2.62 26.04
CA ARG A 60 15.54 -3.63 24.97
C ARG A 60 14.40 -3.34 24.00
N GLN A 61 13.25 -2.95 24.53
CA GLN A 61 12.07 -2.63 23.76
C GLN A 61 12.27 -1.32 22.98
N LEU A 62 12.93 -0.30 23.54
CA LEU A 62 13.25 0.95 22.86
C LEU A 62 14.09 0.70 21.60
N TYR A 63 15.23 -0.01 21.73
CA TYR A 63 16.07 -0.32 20.57
C TYR A 63 15.34 -1.18 19.53
N ARG A 64 14.50 -2.15 19.97
CA ARG A 64 13.66 -2.93 19.06
C ARG A 64 12.67 -2.06 18.29
N LEU A 65 12.12 -1.01 18.90
CA LEU A 65 11.21 -0.08 18.21
C LEU A 65 11.95 0.82 17.24
N LEU A 66 13.14 1.30 17.61
CA LEU A 66 14.01 2.10 16.73
C LEU A 66 14.43 1.31 15.50
N ASP A 67 14.98 0.10 15.68
CA ASP A 67 15.37 -0.78 14.58
C ASP A 67 14.15 -1.02 13.65
N ARG A 68 12.97 -1.33 14.22
CA ARG A 68 11.74 -1.52 13.43
C ARG A 68 11.26 -0.26 12.71
N ALA A 69 11.46 0.93 13.27
CA ALA A 69 10.99 2.16 12.67
C ALA A 69 11.87 2.62 11.50
N LEU A 70 13.14 2.22 11.49
CA LEU A 70 14.10 2.53 10.42
C LEU A 70 14.03 1.57 9.22
N GLU A 71 13.35 0.43 9.35
CA GLU A 71 13.11 -0.49 8.24
C GLU A 71 12.32 0.19 7.12
N LEU A 72 12.63 -0.20 5.87
CA LEU A 72 11.91 0.28 4.69
C LEU A 72 10.55 -0.39 4.58
N HIS A 73 9.53 0.42 4.33
CA HIS A 73 8.17 -0.01 4.04
C HIS A 73 7.99 -0.15 2.52
N HIS A 74 6.99 -0.94 2.10
CA HIS A 74 6.72 -1.23 0.68
C HIS A 74 6.33 0.00 -0.16
N ASP A 75 5.94 1.10 0.49
CA ASP A 75 5.68 2.38 -0.17
C ASP A 75 6.97 3.16 -0.46
N GLY A 76 8.14 2.65 -0.07
CA GLY A 76 9.45 3.25 -0.28
C GLY A 76 9.90 4.22 0.82
N ARG A 77 9.05 4.53 1.81
CA ARG A 77 9.44 5.29 3.01
C ARG A 77 9.92 4.34 4.10
N ILE A 78 10.56 4.85 5.15
CA ILE A 78 10.73 4.08 6.38
C ILE A 78 9.36 3.81 7.04
N TYR A 79 9.26 2.77 7.87
CA TYR A 79 8.06 2.54 8.67
C TYR A 79 7.77 3.71 9.63
N GLY A 80 8.79 4.34 10.20
CA GLY A 80 8.63 5.42 11.18
C GLY A 80 7.72 5.02 12.35
N PHE A 81 6.77 5.87 12.70
CA PHE A 81 5.83 5.58 13.79
C PHE A 81 4.83 4.46 13.46
N ARG A 82 4.66 4.09 12.18
CA ARG A 82 3.81 2.95 11.76
C ARG A 82 4.31 1.63 12.35
N ALA A 83 5.61 1.50 12.61
CA ALA A 83 6.19 0.32 13.26
C ALA A 83 5.71 0.10 14.71
N LEU A 84 5.17 1.13 15.36
CA LEU A 84 4.75 1.07 16.76
C LEU A 84 3.42 0.36 16.96
N ILE A 85 2.65 0.18 15.88
CA ILE A 85 1.39 -0.55 15.90
C ILE A 85 1.65 -2.02 16.25
N ALA A 86 0.80 -2.57 17.11
CA ALA A 86 0.89 -3.97 17.51
C ALA A 86 0.67 -4.89 16.30
N HIS A 87 1.38 -6.02 16.26
CA HIS A 87 1.28 -7.05 15.23
C HIS A 87 1.64 -6.60 13.79
N VAL A 88 2.04 -5.35 13.58
CA VAL A 88 2.59 -4.93 12.29
C VAL A 88 3.89 -5.68 12.02
N ARG A 89 3.88 -6.44 10.93
CA ARG A 89 5.05 -7.15 10.43
C ARG A 89 5.90 -6.13 9.67
N VAL A 90 7.07 -5.86 10.24
CA VAL A 90 8.04 -4.88 9.72
C VAL A 90 9.11 -5.57 8.89
N ALA A 91 9.59 -6.73 9.35
CA ALA A 91 10.51 -7.58 8.62
C ALA A 91 9.87 -8.95 8.38
N GLU A 92 10.28 -9.61 7.31
CA GLU A 92 9.91 -11.00 7.09
C GLU A 92 10.60 -11.91 8.10
N TYR A 93 9.90 -12.97 8.52
CA TYR A 93 10.48 -13.96 9.41
C TYR A 93 11.55 -14.75 8.66
N VAL A 94 12.81 -14.54 9.02
CA VAL A 94 13.94 -15.36 8.56
C VAL A 94 14.26 -16.39 9.62
N ARG A 95 14.21 -17.67 9.23
CA ARG A 95 14.49 -18.77 10.16
C ARG A 95 16.00 -19.01 10.22
N VAL A 96 16.59 -18.79 11.40
CA VAL A 96 18.03 -19.06 11.63
C VAL A 96 18.32 -20.43 12.24
N ARG A 97 17.32 -21.09 12.84
CA ARG A 97 17.48 -22.40 13.48
C ARG A 97 17.06 -23.55 12.54
N PRO A 98 17.69 -24.73 12.63
CA PRO A 98 17.26 -25.92 11.89
C PRO A 98 15.78 -26.24 12.08
N VAL A 99 15.19 -26.95 11.10
CA VAL A 99 13.80 -27.39 11.18
C VAL A 99 13.70 -28.61 12.07
N THR A 100 13.33 -28.38 13.33
CA THR A 100 12.97 -29.45 14.27
C THR A 100 11.47 -29.47 14.43
N VAL A 101 10.82 -30.46 13.82
CA VAL A 101 9.37 -30.60 13.87
C VAL A 101 8.99 -31.36 15.15
N GLN A 102 7.95 -30.88 15.84
CA GLN A 102 7.49 -31.44 17.12
C GLN A 102 5.97 -31.61 17.15
N GLY A 103 5.48 -32.45 18.08
CA GLY A 103 4.07 -32.75 18.25
C GLY A 103 3.55 -33.81 17.30
N GLU A 104 2.30 -34.23 17.49
CA GLU A 104 1.67 -35.26 16.67
C GLU A 104 1.75 -34.89 15.18
N ARG A 105 2.29 -35.83 14.39
CA ARG A 105 2.46 -35.74 12.94
C ARG A 105 3.20 -34.47 12.46
N GLY A 106 4.05 -33.90 13.32
CA GLY A 106 4.85 -32.73 12.97
C GLY A 106 4.06 -31.42 12.87
N SER A 107 3.08 -31.23 13.75
CA SER A 107 2.18 -30.06 13.76
C SER A 107 2.84 -28.74 14.21
N ARG A 108 4.00 -28.78 14.87
CA ARG A 108 4.70 -27.60 15.40
C ARG A 108 6.16 -27.55 14.98
N GLY A 109 6.77 -26.36 15.05
CA GLY A 109 8.21 -26.17 14.81
C GLY A 109 8.62 -25.93 13.36
N ALA A 110 7.70 -25.95 12.40
CA ALA A 110 7.96 -25.78 10.95
C ALA A 110 7.77 -24.35 10.40
N VAL A 111 7.57 -23.33 11.26
CA VAL A 111 7.42 -21.93 10.82
C VAL A 111 8.67 -21.48 10.07
N GLY A 112 8.52 -20.94 8.86
CA GLY A 112 9.63 -20.53 7.99
C GLY A 112 10.44 -21.67 7.36
N ALA A 113 10.03 -22.94 7.53
CA ALA A 113 10.75 -24.08 6.95
C ALA A 113 10.76 -24.09 5.41
N LEU A 114 9.66 -23.65 4.78
CA LEU A 114 9.59 -23.55 3.32
C LEU A 114 10.55 -22.50 2.75
N SER A 115 10.63 -21.33 3.38
CA SER A 115 11.58 -20.28 2.97
C SER A 115 13.01 -20.77 3.10
N LEU A 116 13.36 -21.39 4.23
CA LEU A 116 14.68 -21.98 4.46
C LEU A 116 15.01 -23.09 3.42
N LEU A 117 14.02 -23.89 3.02
CA LEU A 117 14.20 -24.91 1.98
C LEU A 117 14.55 -24.27 0.63
N PHE A 118 13.87 -23.18 0.25
CA PHE A 118 14.15 -22.45 -0.99
C PHE A 118 15.48 -21.70 -0.96
N GLU A 119 15.90 -21.19 0.20
CA GLU A 119 17.23 -20.60 0.38
C GLU A 119 18.34 -21.65 0.24
N ARG A 120 18.15 -22.83 0.84
CA ARG A 120 19.10 -23.94 0.75
C ARG A 120 19.17 -24.54 -0.67
N TYR A 121 18.05 -24.60 -1.37
CA TYR A 121 17.95 -25.14 -2.73
C TYR A 121 17.33 -24.12 -3.69
N PRO A 122 18.10 -23.13 -4.19
CA PRO A 122 17.61 -22.10 -5.10
C PRO A 122 17.00 -22.65 -6.40
N THR A 123 17.39 -23.85 -6.81
CA THR A 123 16.82 -24.56 -7.96
C THR A 123 15.33 -24.86 -7.77
N LEU A 124 14.89 -25.22 -6.55
CA LEU A 124 13.47 -25.42 -6.23
C LEU A 124 12.68 -24.11 -6.33
N ALA A 125 13.27 -23.00 -5.85
CA ALA A 125 12.66 -21.67 -5.96
C ALA A 125 12.52 -21.23 -7.42
N GLY A 126 13.56 -21.45 -8.23
CA GLY A 126 13.56 -21.19 -9.66
C GLY A 126 12.51 -22.02 -10.41
N TRP A 127 12.42 -23.32 -10.10
CA TRP A 127 11.39 -24.20 -10.63
C TRP A 127 9.97 -23.70 -10.31
N LEU A 128 9.70 -23.34 -9.05
CA LEU A 128 8.38 -22.83 -8.65
C LEU A 128 8.02 -21.57 -9.43
N ARG A 129 8.95 -20.61 -9.53
CA ARG A 129 8.75 -19.38 -10.33
C ARG A 129 8.44 -19.69 -11.79
N LEU A 130 9.10 -20.70 -12.38
CA LEU A 130 8.83 -21.13 -13.75
C LEU A 130 7.42 -21.70 -13.90
N GLN A 131 6.96 -22.54 -12.97
CA GLN A 131 5.60 -23.08 -13.00
C GLN A 131 4.54 -21.99 -12.92
N LEU A 132 4.77 -20.96 -12.09
CA LEU A 132 3.87 -19.80 -12.00
C LEU A 132 3.88 -18.96 -13.27
N LYS A 133 5.06 -18.73 -13.88
CA LYS A 133 5.18 -18.05 -15.18
C LYS A 133 4.44 -18.80 -16.30
N GLN A 134 4.49 -20.13 -16.30
CA GLN A 134 3.77 -21.00 -17.23
C GLN A 134 2.26 -21.09 -16.93
N ARG A 135 1.74 -20.38 -15.93
CA ARG A 135 0.31 -20.35 -15.55
C ARG A 135 -0.26 -21.72 -15.20
N ARG A 136 0.56 -22.60 -14.63
CA ARG A 136 0.15 -23.94 -14.17
C ARG A 136 -0.83 -23.89 -12.99
N VAL A 137 -0.80 -22.79 -12.24
CA VAL A 137 -1.75 -22.49 -11.17
C VAL A 137 -2.51 -21.20 -11.48
N LYS A 138 -3.82 -21.24 -11.26
CA LYS A 138 -4.71 -20.07 -11.41
C LYS A 138 -5.40 -19.75 -10.08
N LEU A 139 -5.72 -18.47 -9.90
CA LEU A 139 -6.43 -17.98 -8.73
C LEU A 139 -7.90 -17.75 -9.10
N ASP A 140 -8.77 -18.64 -8.64
CA ASP A 140 -10.21 -18.52 -8.83
C ASP A 140 -10.82 -17.73 -7.67
N GLN A 141 -11.74 -16.82 -7.99
CA GLN A 141 -12.60 -16.15 -7.01
C GLN A 141 -13.94 -16.88 -6.92
N ARG A 142 -14.40 -17.13 -5.70
CA ARG A 142 -15.71 -17.75 -5.41
C ARG A 142 -16.44 -16.91 -4.38
N HIS A 143 -17.68 -16.57 -4.70
CA HIS A 143 -18.62 -16.05 -3.71
C HIS A 143 -19.28 -17.23 -3.01
N THR A 144 -19.12 -17.30 -1.70
CA THR A 144 -19.81 -18.28 -0.85
C THR A 144 -20.22 -17.55 0.42
N ASP A 145 -21.47 -17.69 0.82
CA ASP A 145 -22.03 -17.09 2.05
C ASP A 145 -21.78 -15.59 2.19
N GLY A 146 -21.88 -14.84 1.08
CA GLY A 146 -21.67 -13.38 1.06
C GLY A 146 -20.21 -12.94 1.18
N ALA A 147 -19.26 -13.87 1.32
CA ALA A 147 -17.82 -13.59 1.39
C ALA A 147 -17.07 -14.01 0.11
N LEU A 148 -16.09 -13.20 -0.28
CA LEU A 148 -15.21 -13.50 -1.40
C LEU A 148 -14.07 -14.41 -0.95
N HIS A 149 -14.06 -15.65 -1.42
CA HIS A 149 -13.00 -16.62 -1.17
C HIS A 149 -12.14 -16.83 -2.43
N THR A 150 -10.83 -17.01 -2.23
CA THR A 150 -9.89 -17.33 -3.32
C THR A 150 -9.46 -18.79 -3.25
N ARG A 151 -9.48 -19.51 -4.38
CA ARG A 151 -9.03 -20.90 -4.49
C ARG A 151 -7.92 -21.02 -5.52
N LEU A 152 -6.88 -21.80 -5.21
CA LEU A 152 -5.83 -22.15 -6.17
C LEU A 152 -6.23 -23.38 -6.97
N ARG A 153 -6.43 -23.22 -8.28
CA ARG A 153 -6.65 -24.32 -9.22
C ARG A 153 -5.31 -24.81 -9.73
N GLY A 154 -5.05 -26.12 -9.68
CA GLY A 154 -3.77 -26.74 -10.09
C GLY A 154 -2.77 -26.96 -8.96
N LEU A 155 -3.10 -26.55 -7.72
CA LEU A 155 -2.21 -26.68 -6.55
C LEU A 155 -1.80 -28.14 -6.27
N GLN A 156 -2.71 -29.11 -6.44
CA GLN A 156 -2.42 -30.52 -6.14
C GLN A 156 -1.39 -31.10 -7.12
N ALA A 157 -1.51 -30.82 -8.41
CA ALA A 157 -0.53 -31.23 -9.41
C ALA A 157 0.84 -30.58 -9.14
N LEU A 158 0.84 -29.26 -8.86
CA LEU A 158 2.06 -28.53 -8.48
C LEU A 158 2.71 -29.12 -7.22
N HIS A 159 1.92 -29.49 -6.21
CA HIS A 159 2.42 -30.07 -4.97
C HIS A 159 3.08 -31.43 -5.19
N THR A 160 2.47 -32.30 -6.00
CA THR A 160 3.05 -33.59 -6.36
C THR A 160 4.41 -33.42 -7.04
N GLU A 161 4.50 -32.52 -8.03
CA GLU A 161 5.77 -32.21 -8.71
C GLU A 161 6.79 -31.58 -7.75
N PHE A 162 6.35 -30.69 -6.85
CA PHE A 162 7.22 -30.09 -5.84
C PHE A 162 7.89 -31.15 -4.95
N LEU A 163 7.15 -32.18 -4.52
CA LEU A 163 7.72 -33.28 -3.73
C LEU A 163 8.70 -34.11 -4.57
N GLN A 164 8.45 -34.31 -5.85
CA GLN A 164 9.40 -34.98 -6.75
C GLN A 164 10.69 -34.17 -6.89
N GLN A 165 10.59 -32.85 -7.09
CA GLN A 165 11.74 -31.95 -7.15
C GLN A 165 12.53 -31.96 -5.85
N CYS A 166 11.87 -31.98 -4.68
CA CYS A 166 12.54 -32.12 -3.38
C CYS A 166 13.39 -33.40 -3.30
N ARG A 167 12.87 -34.53 -3.78
CA ARG A 167 13.64 -35.79 -3.82
C ARG A 167 14.83 -35.72 -4.77
N GLN A 168 14.67 -35.08 -5.92
CA GLN A 168 15.75 -34.92 -6.91
C GLN A 168 16.94 -34.11 -6.37
N VAL A 169 16.69 -33.14 -5.50
CA VAL A 169 17.76 -32.36 -4.85
C VAL A 169 18.28 -33.01 -3.55
N GLY A 170 17.87 -34.25 -3.26
CA GLY A 170 18.38 -35.06 -2.16
C GLY A 170 17.69 -34.84 -0.80
N VAL A 171 16.51 -34.21 -0.76
CA VAL A 171 15.75 -34.07 0.50
C VAL A 171 15.22 -35.43 0.94
N THR A 172 15.52 -35.82 2.17
CA THR A 172 15.19 -37.15 2.71
C THR A 172 13.87 -37.16 3.48
N ALA A 173 13.38 -38.35 3.86
CA ALA A 173 12.16 -38.48 4.67
C ALA A 173 12.27 -37.84 6.06
N ALA A 174 13.48 -37.67 6.60
CA ALA A 174 13.73 -36.99 7.88
C ALA A 174 13.66 -35.46 7.76
N ASP A 175 13.75 -34.94 6.54
CA ASP A 175 13.82 -33.51 6.26
C ASP A 175 12.45 -32.93 5.91
N TYR A 176 12.33 -31.61 6.04
CA TYR A 176 11.18 -30.88 5.51
C TYR A 176 11.24 -30.90 3.97
N PRO A 177 10.13 -31.19 3.26
CA PRO A 177 8.75 -31.21 3.76
C PRO A 177 8.24 -32.58 4.24
N PHE A 178 8.97 -33.67 4.00
CA PHE A 178 8.52 -35.05 4.23
C PHE A 178 8.29 -35.40 5.70
N ASN A 179 8.97 -34.73 6.62
CA ASN A 179 8.78 -34.89 8.06
C ASN A 179 7.53 -34.18 8.63
N THR A 180 6.60 -33.73 7.78
CA THR A 180 5.33 -33.08 8.19
C THR A 180 4.11 -33.80 7.59
N ALA A 181 3.01 -33.92 8.35
CA ALA A 181 1.79 -34.61 7.87
C ALA A 181 1.26 -34.12 6.51
N GLY A 182 1.34 -32.81 6.28
CA GLY A 182 0.82 -32.19 5.06
C GLY A 182 1.86 -32.07 3.94
N HIS A 183 3.08 -32.56 4.14
CA HIS A 183 4.20 -32.39 3.21
C HIS A 183 4.29 -30.96 2.64
N ALA A 184 4.22 -29.95 3.50
CA ALA A 184 4.22 -28.53 3.14
C ALA A 184 3.05 -27.99 2.29
N ILE A 185 2.00 -28.76 1.98
CA ILE A 185 0.91 -28.29 1.08
C ILE A 185 0.33 -26.93 1.47
N ARG A 186 0.14 -26.68 2.77
CA ARG A 186 -0.40 -25.41 3.28
C ARG A 186 0.58 -24.26 3.13
N SER A 187 1.86 -24.49 3.43
CA SER A 187 2.93 -23.51 3.26
C SER A 187 3.16 -23.18 1.80
N LEU A 188 3.16 -24.20 0.93
CA LEU A 188 3.28 -24.04 -0.52
C LEU A 188 2.08 -23.26 -1.08
N SER A 189 0.86 -23.59 -0.67
CA SER A 189 -0.35 -22.85 -1.03
C SER A 189 -0.26 -21.38 -0.65
N ALA A 190 0.16 -21.07 0.59
CA ALA A 190 0.32 -19.69 1.05
C ALA A 190 1.40 -18.94 0.26
N CYS A 191 2.54 -19.58 -0.01
CA CYS A 191 3.63 -19.02 -0.82
C CYS A 191 3.16 -18.73 -2.25
N VAL A 192 2.53 -19.69 -2.92
CA VAL A 192 1.99 -19.52 -4.27
C VAL A 192 0.94 -18.41 -4.30
N LYS A 193 0.03 -18.37 -3.33
CA LYS A 193 -0.98 -17.31 -3.24
C LYS A 193 -0.34 -15.93 -3.08
N ALA A 194 0.67 -15.81 -2.22
CA ALA A 194 1.41 -14.56 -2.03
C ALA A 194 2.11 -14.11 -3.32
N GLU A 195 2.76 -15.02 -4.04
CA GLU A 195 3.42 -14.73 -5.31
C GLU A 195 2.43 -14.30 -6.41
N LEU A 196 1.28 -14.99 -6.53
CA LEU A 196 0.27 -14.60 -7.50
C LEU A 196 -0.33 -13.22 -7.17
N LEU A 197 -0.49 -12.90 -5.88
CA LEU A 197 -1.02 -11.61 -5.41
C LEU A 197 0.03 -10.51 -5.25
N ARG A 198 1.29 -10.76 -5.59
CA ARG A 198 2.42 -9.84 -5.33
C ARG A 198 2.26 -8.48 -6.02
N SER A 199 1.64 -8.47 -7.20
CA SER A 199 1.32 -7.24 -7.94
C SER A 199 -0.07 -7.35 -8.56
N PHE A 200 -0.69 -6.22 -8.85
CA PHE A 200 -1.96 -6.20 -9.58
C PHE A 200 -1.86 -6.95 -10.91
N GLY A 201 -0.77 -6.72 -11.66
CA GLY A 201 -0.54 -7.37 -12.95
C GLY A 201 -0.35 -8.89 -12.85
N THR A 202 0.29 -9.39 -11.79
CA THR A 202 0.39 -10.84 -11.56
C THR A 202 -0.95 -11.42 -11.11
N ALA A 203 -1.67 -10.72 -10.22
CA ALA A 203 -2.95 -11.16 -9.69
C ALA A 203 -4.00 -11.27 -10.78
N ALA A 204 -4.12 -10.24 -11.62
CA ALA A 204 -5.08 -10.21 -12.71
C ALA A 204 -4.77 -11.31 -13.76
N ARG A 205 -3.49 -11.54 -14.10
CA ARG A 205 -3.10 -12.65 -14.99
C ARG A 205 -3.41 -14.02 -14.37
N ALA A 206 -3.18 -14.17 -13.07
CA ALA A 206 -3.49 -15.40 -12.33
C ALA A 206 -4.99 -15.69 -12.29
N ALA A 207 -5.82 -14.64 -12.25
CA ALA A 207 -7.28 -14.72 -12.35
C ALA A 207 -7.80 -14.92 -13.79
N GLY A 208 -6.91 -14.97 -14.79
CA GLY A 208 -7.26 -15.28 -16.18
C GLY A 208 -7.26 -14.10 -17.14
N ALA A 209 -6.87 -12.89 -16.71
CA ALA A 209 -6.74 -11.76 -17.62
C ALA A 209 -5.69 -12.04 -18.70
N SER A 210 -6.11 -11.94 -19.96
CA SER A 210 -5.26 -12.08 -21.16
C SER A 210 -4.69 -10.74 -21.61
N HIS A 211 -5.49 -9.67 -21.48
CA HIS A 211 -5.11 -8.31 -21.86
C HIS A 211 -5.16 -7.38 -20.65
N LEU A 212 -3.99 -6.91 -20.23
CA LEU A 212 -3.86 -5.87 -19.22
C LEU A 212 -3.19 -4.67 -19.89
N LYS A 213 -3.89 -3.55 -19.96
CA LYS A 213 -3.36 -2.28 -20.47
C LYS A 213 -2.82 -1.45 -19.30
N GLY A 214 -1.73 -0.72 -19.52
CA GLY A 214 -1.22 0.25 -18.54
C GLY A 214 -0.56 -0.35 -17.29
N LEU A 215 -0.10 -1.60 -17.35
CA LEU A 215 0.76 -2.12 -16.28
C LEU A 215 2.15 -1.47 -16.34
N PRO A 216 2.75 -1.12 -15.20
CA PRO A 216 4.17 -0.74 -15.14
C PRO A 216 5.01 -1.83 -15.80
N ARG A 217 6.03 -1.47 -16.60
CA ARG A 217 6.94 -2.47 -17.18
C ARG A 217 7.77 -3.08 -16.04
N PRO A 218 8.20 -4.35 -16.16
CA PRO A 218 9.06 -4.99 -15.15
C PRO A 218 10.35 -4.23 -14.88
N ASP A 219 10.87 -3.50 -15.87
CA ASP A 219 12.10 -2.71 -15.79
C ASP A 219 11.87 -1.23 -15.45
N ASP A 220 10.61 -0.80 -15.24
CA ASP A 220 10.28 0.54 -14.71
C ASP A 220 10.48 0.54 -13.17
N GLU A 221 11.67 0.15 -12.69
CA GLU A 221 12.02 0.20 -11.26
C GLU A 221 12.02 1.64 -10.72
N ALA A 222 12.08 2.65 -11.61
CA ALA A 222 11.93 4.06 -11.27
C ALA A 222 10.48 4.54 -11.52
N GLY A 223 9.50 3.90 -10.86
CA GLY A 223 8.18 4.52 -10.68
C GLY A 223 8.31 5.84 -9.89
N ALA A 224 7.27 6.68 -9.92
CA ALA A 224 7.24 7.90 -9.10
C ALA A 224 7.63 7.56 -7.64
N PRO A 225 8.51 8.35 -7.00
CA PRO A 225 9.06 7.99 -5.70
C PRO A 225 7.95 7.92 -4.66
N ALA A 226 8.28 7.32 -3.51
CA ALA A 226 7.49 7.53 -2.31
C ALA A 226 7.40 9.04 -2.05
N ALA A 227 6.22 9.65 -2.24
CA ALA A 227 6.02 11.05 -1.87
C ALA A 227 6.45 11.21 -0.41
N SER A 228 7.18 12.23 0.00
CA SER A 228 7.68 12.38 1.38
C SER A 228 7.48 13.79 1.90
N ARG A 229 7.17 14.72 0.98
CA ARG A 229 6.80 16.10 1.23
C ARG A 229 5.59 16.47 0.34
N PRO A 230 4.83 17.50 0.71
CA PRO A 230 3.79 18.07 -0.15
C PRO A 230 4.35 18.45 -1.53
N TYR A 231 3.53 18.33 -2.57
CA TYR A 231 3.87 18.63 -3.97
C TYR A 231 5.00 17.78 -4.57
N GLN A 232 5.48 16.74 -3.90
CA GLN A 232 6.48 15.86 -4.52
C GLN A 232 5.84 14.98 -5.60
N VAL A 233 4.71 14.34 -5.28
CA VAL A 233 4.01 13.45 -6.19
C VAL A 233 2.52 13.72 -6.08
N VAL A 234 1.88 13.93 -7.22
CA VAL A 234 0.43 14.10 -7.32
C VAL A 234 -0.17 12.98 -8.16
N GLU A 235 -1.45 12.71 -7.92
CA GLU A 235 -2.24 11.73 -8.65
C GLU A 235 -3.37 12.45 -9.36
N PHE A 236 -3.46 12.26 -10.68
CA PHE A 236 -4.62 12.62 -11.48
C PHE A 236 -5.55 11.41 -11.56
N ASP A 237 -6.84 11.63 -11.32
CA ASP A 237 -7.86 10.60 -11.47
C ASP A 237 -9.16 11.20 -12.03
N GLY A 238 -9.81 10.41 -12.89
CA GLY A 238 -11.10 10.74 -13.50
C GLY A 238 -12.22 9.89 -12.93
N HIS A 239 -13.14 10.51 -12.17
CA HIS A 239 -14.26 9.81 -11.57
C HIS A 239 -15.58 10.13 -12.27
N LYS A 240 -16.24 9.09 -12.81
CA LYS A 240 -17.59 9.23 -13.37
C LYS A 240 -18.60 9.33 -12.23
N LEU A 241 -19.37 10.41 -12.21
CA LEU A 241 -20.50 10.59 -11.30
C LEU A 241 -21.75 9.93 -11.88
N ASP A 242 -22.38 9.05 -11.11
CA ASP A 242 -23.62 8.35 -11.48
C ASP A 242 -24.85 9.23 -11.22
N ILE A 243 -24.90 10.37 -11.93
CA ILE A 243 -26.01 11.32 -11.90
C ILE A 243 -26.53 11.56 -13.31
N ARG A 244 -27.85 11.73 -13.45
CA ARG A 244 -28.48 12.17 -14.70
C ARG A 244 -28.91 13.61 -14.52
N LEU A 245 -28.43 14.49 -15.39
CA LEU A 245 -28.76 15.91 -15.35
C LEU A 245 -29.45 16.32 -16.65
N LYS A 246 -30.21 17.40 -16.60
CA LYS A 246 -30.68 18.10 -17.79
C LYS A 246 -30.39 19.58 -17.69
N VAL A 247 -29.90 20.17 -18.77
CA VAL A 247 -29.77 21.63 -18.90
C VAL A 247 -31.03 22.13 -19.58
N VAL A 248 -31.70 23.09 -18.93
CA VAL A 248 -32.86 23.76 -19.52
C VAL A 248 -32.41 25.15 -19.97
N VAL A 249 -32.46 25.39 -21.27
CA VAL A 249 -32.12 26.69 -21.87
C VAL A 249 -33.40 27.32 -22.40
N SER A 250 -33.63 28.58 -22.05
CA SER A 250 -34.69 29.38 -22.68
C SER A 250 -34.14 30.10 -23.90
N ASP A 251 -34.80 29.95 -25.03
CA ASP A 251 -34.48 30.73 -26.22
C ASP A 251 -34.97 32.19 -26.07
N PRO A 252 -34.60 33.12 -26.99
CA PRO A 252 -35.06 34.50 -26.95
C PRO A 252 -36.58 34.68 -27.06
N LEU A 253 -37.31 33.66 -27.50
CA LEU A 253 -38.78 33.64 -27.61
C LEU A 253 -39.45 33.05 -26.36
N GLY A 254 -38.67 32.61 -25.36
CA GLY A 254 -39.15 32.05 -24.10
C GLY A 254 -39.44 30.54 -24.14
N LEU A 255 -39.15 29.85 -25.25
CA LEU A 255 -39.30 28.39 -25.35
C LEU A 255 -38.17 27.69 -24.60
N LYS A 256 -38.54 26.64 -23.85
CA LYS A 256 -37.59 25.85 -23.07
C LYS A 256 -37.10 24.65 -23.89
N HIS A 257 -35.79 24.57 -24.06
CA HIS A 257 -35.11 23.42 -24.63
C HIS A 257 -34.42 22.62 -23.51
N GLU A 258 -34.67 21.32 -23.47
CA GLU A 258 -34.04 20.41 -22.51
C GLU A 258 -32.93 19.60 -23.20
N PHE A 259 -31.72 19.66 -22.65
CA PHE A 259 -30.57 18.89 -23.10
C PHE A 259 -30.16 17.91 -22.00
N GLU A 260 -30.26 16.61 -22.27
CA GLU A 260 -29.84 15.58 -21.31
C GLU A 260 -28.31 15.48 -21.26
N ILE A 261 -27.77 15.42 -20.04
CA ILE A 261 -26.36 15.11 -19.78
C ILE A 261 -26.32 13.66 -19.28
N GLU A 262 -25.84 12.78 -20.15
CA GLU A 262 -25.79 11.34 -19.90
C GLU A 262 -24.70 10.94 -18.87
N ARG A 263 -23.62 11.72 -18.80
CA ARG A 263 -22.45 11.46 -17.95
C ARG A 263 -21.84 12.75 -17.44
N VAL A 264 -21.37 12.71 -16.21
CA VAL A 264 -20.57 13.78 -15.61
C VAL A 264 -19.27 13.17 -15.12
N TRP A 265 -18.16 13.80 -15.46
CA TRP A 265 -16.84 13.40 -14.97
C TRP A 265 -16.30 14.46 -14.01
N LEU A 266 -15.77 14.00 -12.89
CA LEU A 266 -15.00 14.80 -11.96
C LEU A 266 -13.53 14.41 -12.11
N LEU A 267 -12.74 15.32 -12.69
CA LEU A 267 -11.30 15.19 -12.80
C LEU A 267 -10.65 15.87 -11.59
N VAL A 268 -9.71 15.19 -10.94
CA VAL A 268 -9.09 15.68 -9.70
C VAL A 268 -7.59 15.46 -9.74
N ILE A 269 -6.83 16.44 -9.24
CA ILE A 269 -5.41 16.27 -8.92
C ILE A 269 -5.27 16.30 -7.39
N ILE A 270 -4.70 15.25 -6.82
CA ILE A 270 -4.56 15.05 -5.37
C ILE A 270 -3.08 14.91 -5.02
N ASP A 271 -2.62 15.63 -4.00
CA ASP A 271 -1.28 15.45 -3.45
C ASP A 271 -1.18 14.12 -2.68
N VAL A 272 -0.22 13.27 -3.04
CA VAL A 272 -0.08 11.93 -2.46
C VAL A 272 0.33 12.00 -0.98
N CYS A 273 1.11 13.01 -0.60
CA CYS A 273 1.65 13.11 0.76
C CYS A 273 0.60 13.55 1.78
N THR A 274 -0.16 14.58 1.45
CA THR A 274 -1.12 15.26 2.33
C THR A 274 -2.57 14.83 2.08
N ARG A 275 -2.85 14.19 0.95
CA ARG A 275 -4.20 13.88 0.45
C ARG A 275 -5.04 15.11 0.15
N ALA A 276 -4.46 16.31 0.14
CA ALA A 276 -5.15 17.51 -0.25
C ALA A 276 -5.50 17.46 -1.73
N VAL A 277 -6.75 17.80 -2.07
CA VAL A 277 -7.12 18.07 -3.45
C VAL A 277 -6.48 19.39 -3.85
N LEU A 278 -5.64 19.36 -4.87
CA LEU A 278 -4.96 20.54 -5.39
C LEU A 278 -5.83 21.29 -6.38
N GLY A 279 -6.63 20.59 -7.18
CA GLY A 279 -7.58 21.20 -8.11
C GLY A 279 -8.51 20.17 -8.74
N TYR A 280 -9.58 20.66 -9.36
CA TYR A 280 -10.56 19.79 -10.02
C TYR A 280 -11.23 20.44 -11.22
N HIS A 281 -11.77 19.61 -12.11
CA HIS A 281 -12.63 20.03 -13.21
C HIS A 281 -13.82 19.10 -13.37
N LEU A 282 -15.02 19.68 -13.34
CA LEU A 282 -16.25 18.99 -13.74
C LEU A 282 -16.42 19.10 -15.26
N VAL A 283 -16.67 17.96 -15.91
CA VAL A 283 -16.90 17.83 -17.34
C VAL A 283 -18.30 17.27 -17.57
N LEU A 284 -19.13 18.04 -18.29
CA LEU A 284 -20.52 17.71 -18.62
C LEU A 284 -20.60 17.12 -20.04
N ALA A 285 -19.80 16.08 -20.28
CA ALA A 285 -19.72 15.40 -21.57
C ALA A 285 -19.65 13.88 -21.36
N ARG A 286 -19.92 13.13 -22.44
CA ARG A 286 -19.88 11.66 -22.41
C ARG A 286 -18.54 11.12 -21.92
N GLU A 287 -17.45 11.73 -22.37
CA GLU A 287 -16.07 11.44 -21.96
C GLU A 287 -15.32 12.77 -21.80
N TYR A 288 -14.31 12.78 -20.92
CA TYR A 288 -13.40 13.92 -20.84
C TYR A 288 -12.30 13.81 -21.89
N SER A 289 -11.74 14.96 -22.27
CA SER A 289 -10.71 15.09 -23.30
C SER A 289 -9.37 15.53 -22.71
N ARG A 290 -8.31 15.48 -23.52
CA ARG A 290 -7.01 16.08 -23.18
C ARG A 290 -7.09 17.54 -22.73
N TYR A 291 -8.04 18.32 -23.27
CA TYR A 291 -8.19 19.73 -22.89
C TYR A 291 -8.79 19.88 -21.49
N ASP A 292 -9.65 18.94 -21.07
CA ASP A 292 -10.19 18.92 -19.72
C ASP A 292 -9.11 18.53 -18.71
N VAL A 293 -8.19 17.62 -19.09
CA VAL A 293 -6.99 17.31 -18.30
C VAL A 293 -6.11 18.55 -18.14
N ILE A 294 -5.81 19.26 -19.23
CA ILE A 294 -5.03 20.52 -19.18
C ILE A 294 -5.69 21.54 -18.26
N LYS A 295 -7.00 21.75 -18.39
CA LYS A 295 -7.75 22.66 -17.50
C LYS A 295 -7.73 22.23 -16.04
N THR A 296 -7.67 20.93 -15.77
CA THR A 296 -7.56 20.41 -14.40
C THR A 296 -6.18 20.73 -13.82
N ILE A 297 -5.12 20.60 -14.63
CA ILE A 297 -3.75 20.99 -14.27
C ILE A 297 -3.68 22.50 -14.02
N GLU A 298 -4.20 23.33 -14.93
CA GLU A 298 -4.26 24.79 -14.78
C GLU A 298 -4.92 25.16 -13.46
N LYS A 299 -6.10 24.60 -13.19
CA LYS A 299 -6.82 24.85 -11.94
C LYS A 299 -6.04 24.41 -10.70
N ALA A 300 -5.30 23.30 -10.77
CA ALA A 300 -4.50 22.82 -9.64
C ALA A 300 -3.28 23.71 -9.34
N LEU A 301 -2.75 24.40 -10.36
CA LEU A 301 -1.63 25.33 -10.22
C LEU A 301 -2.10 26.74 -9.82
N GLU A 302 -3.23 27.20 -10.36
CA GLU A 302 -3.73 28.54 -10.09
C GLU A 302 -4.25 28.72 -8.65
N PRO A 303 -4.15 29.94 -8.08
CA PRO A 303 -4.79 30.27 -6.82
C PRO A 303 -6.29 29.99 -6.91
N HIS A 304 -6.82 29.19 -5.98
CA HIS A 304 -8.23 28.82 -6.01
C HIS A 304 -9.12 29.98 -5.58
N PRO A 305 -10.02 30.49 -6.44
CA PRO A 305 -10.95 31.53 -6.03
C PRO A 305 -11.99 30.95 -5.07
N ALA A 306 -12.32 31.71 -4.02
CA ALA A 306 -13.44 31.38 -3.14
C ALA A 306 -14.75 31.40 -3.96
N ARG A 307 -15.58 30.37 -3.80
CA ARG A 307 -16.88 30.32 -4.48
C ARG A 307 -17.92 31.07 -3.68
N ILE A 308 -18.77 31.79 -4.41
CA ILE A 308 -20.00 32.33 -3.87
C ILE A 308 -21.05 31.24 -4.00
N PHE A 309 -21.61 30.81 -2.87
CA PHE A 309 -22.68 29.82 -2.86
C PHE A 309 -24.04 30.50 -3.02
N SER A 310 -24.89 29.92 -3.86
CA SER A 310 -26.29 30.37 -4.04
C SER A 310 -27.27 29.70 -3.07
N ILE A 311 -26.85 28.64 -2.38
CA ILE A 311 -27.68 27.89 -1.44
C ILE A 311 -27.63 28.58 -0.07
N PRO A 312 -28.77 29.03 0.48
CA PRO A 312 -28.81 29.65 1.80
C PRO A 312 -28.22 28.76 2.89
N GLY A 313 -27.33 29.31 3.72
CA GLY A 313 -26.66 28.59 4.80
C GLY A 313 -25.45 27.74 4.36
N LEU A 314 -25.18 27.61 3.06
CA LEU A 314 -23.97 26.95 2.57
C LEU A 314 -22.80 27.94 2.54
N ALA A 315 -21.78 27.69 3.36
CA ALA A 315 -20.57 28.50 3.44
C ALA A 315 -19.36 27.61 3.70
N TYR A 316 -18.17 28.15 3.46
CA TYR A 316 -16.93 27.50 3.87
C TYR A 316 -16.82 27.49 5.40
N GLY A 317 -16.49 26.33 5.98
CA GLY A 317 -16.11 26.20 7.38
C GLY A 317 -14.72 26.76 7.69
N THR A 318 -14.39 26.81 8.99
CA THR A 318 -13.11 27.36 9.50
C THR A 318 -11.88 26.61 8.99
N HIS A 319 -12.02 25.35 8.58
CA HIS A 319 -10.95 24.49 8.08
C HIS A 319 -11.12 24.09 6.60
N ASP A 320 -12.15 24.60 5.91
CA ASP A 320 -12.45 24.23 4.54
C ASP A 320 -11.61 25.03 3.53
N GLY A 321 -11.49 24.53 2.30
CA GLY A 321 -10.85 25.23 1.20
C GLY A 321 -9.57 24.56 0.73
N TYR A 322 -9.04 25.12 -0.35
CA TYR A 322 -7.87 24.58 -1.04
C TYR A 322 -6.57 25.04 -0.38
N PRO A 323 -5.46 24.29 -0.56
CA PRO A 323 -4.16 24.70 -0.03
C PRO A 323 -3.79 26.16 -0.40
N SER A 324 -3.96 26.56 -1.66
CA SER A 324 -3.67 27.92 -2.12
C SER A 324 -4.64 29.00 -1.63
N GLN A 325 -5.83 28.62 -1.12
CA GLN A 325 -6.74 29.55 -0.43
C GLN A 325 -6.29 29.86 1.00
N ARG A 326 -5.68 28.87 1.65
CA ARG A 326 -5.25 28.99 3.04
C ARG A 326 -3.83 29.53 3.17
N LEU A 327 -2.98 29.17 2.21
CA LEU A 327 -1.57 29.54 2.14
C LEU A 327 -1.32 30.11 0.74
N PRO A 328 -1.46 31.43 0.54
CA PRO A 328 -1.28 32.08 -0.76
C PRO A 328 0.08 31.80 -1.42
N GLU A 329 1.11 31.53 -0.62
CA GLU A 329 2.44 31.10 -1.08
C GLU A 329 2.45 29.75 -1.81
N LEU A 330 1.38 28.95 -1.68
CA LEU A 330 1.19 27.70 -2.42
C LEU A 330 0.56 27.92 -3.81
N ALA A 331 0.23 29.16 -4.18
CA ALA A 331 -0.18 29.47 -5.54
C ALA A 331 0.97 29.23 -6.53
N TYR A 332 0.65 28.61 -7.67
CA TYR A 332 1.57 28.28 -8.76
C TYR A 332 2.70 27.31 -8.38
N VAL A 333 2.63 26.68 -7.20
CA VAL A 333 3.58 25.64 -6.82
C VAL A 333 3.36 24.41 -7.70
N ALA A 334 4.39 24.07 -8.46
CA ALA A 334 4.44 22.87 -9.28
C ALA A 334 4.83 21.65 -8.44
N TRP A 335 4.55 20.47 -8.99
CA TRP A 335 4.97 19.19 -8.43
C TRP A 335 6.10 18.55 -9.23
N GLU A 336 6.83 17.63 -8.62
CA GLU A 336 7.94 16.93 -9.29
C GLU A 336 7.44 15.77 -10.16
N TRP A 337 6.42 15.05 -9.70
CA TRP A 337 5.87 13.87 -10.39
C TRP A 337 4.35 13.91 -10.45
N ILE A 338 3.79 13.53 -11.58
CA ILE A 338 2.36 13.26 -11.74
C ILE A 338 2.15 11.81 -12.16
N LYS A 339 1.26 11.12 -11.44
CA LYS A 339 0.73 9.83 -11.85
C LYS A 339 -0.58 10.06 -12.57
N LEU A 340 -0.70 9.52 -13.78
CA LEU A 340 -1.93 9.54 -14.57
C LEU A 340 -2.61 8.18 -14.47
N ASP A 341 -3.94 8.19 -14.53
CA ASP A 341 -4.71 6.97 -14.67
C ASP A 341 -4.49 6.34 -16.06
N ASN A 342 -4.78 5.04 -16.15
CA ASN A 342 -4.58 4.28 -17.39
C ASN A 342 -5.69 4.52 -18.42
N ALA A 343 -6.69 5.33 -18.09
CA ALA A 343 -7.65 5.89 -19.04
C ALA A 343 -6.92 6.96 -19.84
N LYS A 344 -6.10 6.51 -20.80
CA LYS A 344 -5.31 7.36 -21.71
C LYS A 344 -6.09 8.63 -22.08
N ALA A 345 -5.54 9.79 -21.73
CA ALA A 345 -5.91 11.07 -22.33
C ALA A 345 -5.67 11.07 -23.84
#